data_AF-A0A7C9VRK1-F1
#
_entry.id   AF-A0A7C9VRK1-F1
#
_cell.length_a   1.000
_cell.length_b   1.000
_cell.length_c   1.000
_cell.angle_alpha   90.00
_cell.angle_beta   90.00
_cell.angle_gamma   90.00
#
_symmetry.space_group_name_H-M   'P 1'
#
loop_
_entity.id
_entity.type
_entity.pdbx_description
1 polymer ?
#
loop_
_entity_poly.entity_id
_entity_poly.type
_entity_poly.pdbx_seq_one_letter_code
_entity_poly.pdbx_strand_id
1 'polypeptide(L)'
;MRYFAITTPFDQDPDDPPVIARERIDDDGTVHEERYDGTWVRSSAIDSVRSNRKDGKLTRLTEETAARLAARWRPRPDRSGYYACLDKAAPSLGKPSMVLRLEDDGGIGGSRYNSNGDWHVVNVWTTLREYELVAIDDATRERLIEHIDNRGAFSRPDDVKYRYWAIVWNEATEDVLEASALLRSWGGKDGTTFEERLHPDVNRWRRSIMLYEIRFGHRSDDAVEITEEVARRLQEKLVGQVGFEPTT
;
A
#
# COMPACT_ATOMS: atom_id res chain seq x y z
N MET A 1 -13.60 -30.92 -3.48
CA MET A 1 -13.75 -29.50 -3.86
C MET A 1 -14.55 -28.78 -2.79
N ARG A 2 -14.23 -27.51 -2.49
CA ARG A 2 -15.03 -26.62 -1.63
C ARG A 2 -15.31 -25.34 -2.40
N TYR A 3 -16.52 -24.78 -2.27
CA TYR A 3 -16.92 -23.56 -2.96
C TYR A 3 -17.23 -22.45 -1.95
N PHE A 4 -16.95 -21.22 -2.34
CA PHE A 4 -17.11 -20.04 -1.51
C PHE A 4 -17.67 -18.87 -2.33
N ALA A 5 -18.56 -18.09 -1.72
CA ALA A 5 -18.83 -16.72 -2.12
C ALA A 5 -17.91 -15.80 -1.31
N ILE A 6 -17.24 -14.87 -1.98
CA ILE A 6 -16.48 -13.81 -1.32
C ILE A 6 -17.26 -12.51 -1.51
N THR A 7 -17.78 -11.95 -0.42
CA THR A 7 -18.39 -10.61 -0.41
C THR A 7 -17.38 -9.56 0.03
N THR A 8 -17.54 -8.33 -0.44
CA THR A 8 -16.60 -7.22 -0.22
C THR A 8 -17.31 -6.06 0.49
N PRO A 9 -16.58 -5.02 0.94
CA PRO A 9 -17.21 -3.82 1.49
C PRO A 9 -18.25 -3.16 0.56
N PHE A 10 -18.09 -3.32 -0.76
CA PHE A 10 -18.95 -2.72 -1.77
C PHE A 10 -20.11 -3.63 -2.21
N ASP A 11 -19.92 -4.95 -2.16
CA ASP A 11 -20.91 -5.94 -2.59
C ASP A 11 -21.08 -7.01 -1.50
N GLN A 12 -22.06 -6.78 -0.62
CA GLN A 12 -22.20 -7.54 0.64
C GLN A 12 -23.16 -8.73 0.53
N ASP A 13 -23.90 -8.83 -0.57
CA ASP A 13 -24.92 -9.87 -0.77
C ASP A 13 -24.27 -11.21 -1.14
N PRO A 14 -24.35 -12.25 -0.29
CA PRO A 14 -23.79 -13.57 -0.60
C PRO A 14 -24.55 -14.32 -1.70
N ASP A 15 -25.79 -13.91 -2.02
CA ASP A 15 -26.53 -14.43 -3.16
C ASP A 15 -26.16 -13.72 -4.46
N ASP A 16 -25.52 -12.55 -4.40
CA ASP A 16 -24.98 -11.86 -5.59
C ASP A 16 -23.51 -11.47 -5.39
N PRO A 17 -22.61 -12.44 -5.08
CA PRO A 17 -21.27 -12.09 -4.68
C PRO A 17 -20.47 -11.55 -5.87
N PRO A 18 -19.54 -10.61 -5.64
CA PRO A 18 -18.63 -10.16 -6.68
C PRO A 18 -17.73 -11.29 -7.17
N VAL A 19 -17.42 -12.24 -6.27
CA VAL A 19 -16.44 -13.30 -6.53
C VAL A 19 -16.98 -14.64 -6.03
N ILE A 20 -16.92 -15.64 -6.91
CA ILE A 20 -17.18 -17.04 -6.59
C ILE A 20 -15.83 -17.74 -6.68
N ALA A 21 -15.45 -18.44 -5.63
CA ALA A 21 -14.16 -19.11 -5.54
C ALA A 21 -14.32 -20.58 -5.20
N ARG A 22 -13.32 -21.39 -5.56
CA ARG A 22 -13.25 -22.79 -5.18
C ARG A 22 -11.85 -23.19 -4.74
N GLU A 23 -11.82 -24.20 -3.90
CA GLU A 23 -10.62 -24.85 -3.38
C GLU A 23 -10.65 -26.33 -3.77
N ARG A 24 -9.62 -26.79 -4.47
CA ARG A 24 -9.37 -28.20 -4.79
C ARG A 24 -8.15 -28.66 -4.02
N ILE A 25 -8.27 -29.77 -3.31
CA ILE A 25 -7.16 -30.40 -2.60
C ILE A 25 -6.81 -31.66 -3.38
N ASP A 26 -5.58 -31.76 -3.85
CA ASP A 26 -5.06 -32.92 -4.57
C ASP A 26 -4.69 -34.05 -3.60
N ASP A 27 -4.41 -35.24 -4.12
CA ASP A 27 -4.11 -36.43 -3.32
C ASP A 27 -2.85 -36.28 -2.44
N ASP A 28 -1.95 -35.38 -2.82
CA ASP A 28 -0.74 -35.01 -2.07
C ASP A 28 -0.99 -33.94 -0.99
N GLY A 29 -2.22 -33.45 -0.87
CA GLY A 29 -2.60 -32.37 0.04
C GLY A 29 -2.37 -30.96 -0.49
N THR A 30 -1.87 -30.80 -1.73
CA THR A 30 -1.69 -29.49 -2.36
C THR A 30 -3.03 -28.80 -2.58
N VAL A 31 -3.14 -27.55 -2.10
CA VAL A 31 -4.35 -26.74 -2.21
C VAL A 31 -4.24 -25.84 -3.45
N HIS A 32 -5.21 -25.97 -4.36
CA HIS A 32 -5.40 -25.11 -5.51
C HIS A 32 -6.61 -24.21 -5.29
N GLU A 33 -6.39 -22.92 -5.41
CA GLU A 33 -7.43 -21.90 -5.30
C GLU A 33 -7.71 -21.29 -6.67
N GLU A 34 -8.99 -21.18 -7.00
CA GLU A 34 -9.46 -20.61 -8.26
C GLU A 34 -10.64 -19.68 -7.99
N ARG A 35 -10.78 -18.64 -8.81
CA ARG A 35 -11.96 -17.78 -8.85
C ARG A 35 -12.66 -17.91 -10.20
N TYR A 36 -13.94 -17.60 -10.22
CA TYR A 36 -14.75 -17.58 -11.43
C TYR A 36 -14.84 -16.17 -12.02
N ASP A 37 -14.40 -16.00 -13.26
CA ASP A 37 -14.45 -14.74 -14.04
C ASP A 37 -15.16 -14.91 -15.39
N GLY A 38 -16.03 -15.91 -15.47
CA GLY A 38 -16.54 -16.50 -16.73
C GLY A 38 -15.89 -17.86 -17.00
N THR A 39 -14.66 -18.05 -16.52
CA THR A 39 -14.00 -19.35 -16.41
C THR A 39 -13.38 -19.53 -15.03
N TRP A 40 -12.92 -20.73 -14.69
CA TRP A 40 -12.13 -20.92 -13.47
C TRP A 40 -10.68 -20.56 -13.76
N VAL A 41 -10.17 -19.55 -13.06
CA VAL A 41 -8.79 -19.08 -13.18
C VAL A 41 -8.09 -19.19 -11.84
N ARG A 42 -6.79 -19.50 -11.87
CA ARG A 42 -5.96 -19.56 -10.67
C ARG A 42 -6.00 -18.23 -9.93
N SER A 43 -6.17 -18.28 -8.62
CA SER A 43 -6.27 -17.09 -7.77
C SER A 43 -5.82 -17.41 -6.36
N SER A 44 -5.44 -16.39 -5.60
CA SER A 44 -5.18 -16.48 -4.15
C SER A 44 -6.25 -15.75 -3.33
N ALA A 45 -7.44 -15.51 -3.90
CA ALA A 45 -8.47 -14.70 -3.27
C ALA A 45 -8.99 -15.31 -1.96
N ILE A 46 -9.13 -16.64 -1.90
CA ILE A 46 -9.57 -17.33 -0.69
C ILE A 46 -8.52 -17.16 0.40
N ASP A 47 -7.26 -17.50 0.12
CA ASP A 47 -6.16 -17.35 1.06
C ASP A 47 -5.99 -15.89 1.50
N SER A 48 -6.06 -14.93 0.58
CA SER A 48 -5.89 -13.50 0.88
C SER A 48 -6.95 -12.95 1.82
N VAL A 49 -8.21 -13.37 1.65
CA VAL A 49 -9.31 -13.01 2.57
C VAL A 49 -9.18 -13.77 3.89
N ARG A 50 -8.86 -15.08 3.84
CA ARG A 50 -8.69 -15.93 5.03
C ARG A 50 -7.55 -15.44 5.93
N SER A 51 -6.44 -14.98 5.35
CA SER A 51 -5.28 -14.43 6.04
C SER A 51 -5.43 -12.95 6.39
N ASN A 52 -6.60 -12.35 6.14
CA ASN A 52 -6.90 -10.94 6.39
C ASN A 52 -5.94 -9.95 5.67
N ARG A 53 -5.37 -10.37 4.53
CA ARG A 53 -4.56 -9.51 3.65
C ARG A 53 -5.45 -8.66 2.74
N LYS A 54 -6.65 -9.14 2.43
CA LYS A 54 -7.69 -8.42 1.71
C LYS A 54 -8.99 -8.44 2.49
N ASP A 55 -9.74 -7.35 2.39
CA ASP A 55 -11.07 -7.28 2.97
C ASP A 55 -12.05 -8.11 2.16
N GLY A 56 -12.73 -9.00 2.88
CA GLY A 56 -13.83 -9.77 2.35
C GLY A 56 -14.39 -10.72 3.40
N LYS A 57 -15.50 -11.36 3.05
CA LYS A 57 -16.09 -12.41 3.88
C LYS A 57 -16.28 -13.67 3.05
N LEU A 58 -15.69 -14.77 3.52
CA LEU A 58 -15.87 -16.09 2.94
C LEU A 58 -17.17 -16.71 3.46
N THR A 59 -18.10 -16.99 2.54
CA THR A 59 -19.32 -17.75 2.82
C THR A 59 -19.26 -19.07 2.07
N ARG A 60 -19.31 -20.19 2.80
CA ARG A 60 -19.26 -21.51 2.18
C ARG A 60 -20.53 -21.78 1.37
N LEU A 61 -20.36 -22.35 0.19
CA LEU A 61 -21.46 -22.71 -0.72
C LEU A 61 -21.55 -24.22 -0.91
N THR A 62 -22.75 -24.68 -1.24
CA THR A 62 -22.93 -26.00 -1.88
C THR A 62 -22.51 -25.92 -3.34
N GLU A 63 -22.16 -27.07 -3.94
CA GLU A 63 -21.82 -27.13 -5.37
C GLU A 63 -22.96 -26.65 -6.28
N GLU A 64 -24.20 -27.05 -5.97
CA GLU A 64 -25.39 -26.58 -6.69
C GLU A 64 -25.54 -25.05 -6.62
N THR A 65 -25.32 -24.47 -5.43
CA THR A 65 -25.40 -23.01 -5.26
C THR A 65 -24.28 -22.32 -6.04
N ALA A 66 -23.05 -22.83 -5.99
CA ALA A 66 -21.92 -22.29 -6.74
C ALA A 66 -22.16 -22.34 -8.26
N ALA A 67 -22.71 -23.45 -8.77
CA ALA A 67 -23.07 -23.59 -10.19
C ALA A 67 -24.16 -22.59 -10.60
N ARG A 68 -25.19 -22.41 -9.77
CA ARG A 68 -26.25 -21.41 -10.02
C ARG A 68 -25.70 -19.98 -10.04
N LEU A 69 -24.84 -19.64 -9.08
CA LEU A 69 -24.19 -18.32 -9.02
C LEU A 69 -23.29 -18.09 -10.25
N ALA A 70 -22.49 -19.08 -10.63
CA ALA A 70 -21.61 -19.01 -11.80
C ALA A 70 -22.40 -18.78 -13.10
N ALA A 71 -23.55 -19.46 -13.27
CA ALA A 71 -24.40 -19.30 -14.46
C ALA A 71 -24.98 -17.88 -14.62
N ARG A 72 -25.20 -17.17 -13.50
CA ARG A 72 -25.68 -15.77 -13.51
C ARG A 72 -24.58 -14.73 -13.33
N TRP A 73 -23.32 -15.15 -13.18
CA TRP A 73 -22.21 -14.26 -12.91
C TRP A 73 -22.04 -13.21 -14.02
N ARG A 74 -21.70 -11.99 -13.63
CA ARG A 74 -21.40 -10.89 -14.54
C ARG A 74 -20.15 -10.15 -14.04
N PRO A 75 -19.29 -9.64 -14.95
CA PRO A 75 -18.19 -8.77 -14.56
C PRO A 75 -18.72 -7.58 -13.75
N ARG A 76 -18.05 -7.30 -12.63
CA ARG A 76 -18.29 -6.06 -11.86
C ARG A 76 -17.39 -4.95 -12.40
N PRO A 77 -17.75 -3.67 -12.19
CA PRO A 77 -16.83 -2.58 -12.46
C PRO A 77 -15.53 -2.79 -11.68
N ASP A 78 -14.39 -2.63 -12.35
CA ASP A 78 -13.10 -2.62 -11.68
C ASP A 78 -13.04 -1.43 -10.72
N ARG A 79 -12.75 -1.71 -9.45
CA ARG A 79 -12.58 -0.71 -8.39
C ARG A 79 -11.11 -0.42 -8.10
N SER A 80 -10.20 -0.99 -8.88
CA SER A 80 -8.78 -0.70 -8.78
C SER A 80 -8.50 0.73 -9.22
N GLY A 81 -7.70 1.44 -8.44
CA GLY A 81 -7.35 2.83 -8.74
C GLY A 81 -7.22 3.70 -7.50
N TYR A 82 -7.25 5.01 -7.73
CA TYR A 82 -7.04 6.01 -6.68
C TYR A 82 -8.33 6.72 -6.33
N TYR A 83 -8.50 6.98 -5.03
CA TYR A 83 -9.67 7.61 -4.46
C TYR A 83 -9.24 8.71 -3.50
N ALA A 84 -9.91 9.86 -3.58
CA ALA A 84 -9.90 10.85 -2.53
C ALA A 84 -10.89 10.44 -1.44
N CYS A 85 -10.44 10.44 -0.18
CA CYS A 85 -11.31 10.18 0.96
C CYS A 85 -11.83 11.49 1.56
N LEU A 86 -13.14 11.69 1.52
CA LEU A 86 -13.83 12.83 2.09
C LEU A 86 -14.41 12.44 3.46
N ASP A 87 -14.09 13.22 4.50
CA ASP A 87 -14.54 12.93 5.86
C ASP A 87 -16.06 13.10 6.01
N LYS A 88 -16.76 12.03 6.41
CA LYS A 88 -18.22 12.03 6.60
C LYS A 88 -18.67 12.79 7.84
N ALA A 89 -17.81 12.91 8.85
CA ALA A 89 -18.10 13.67 10.07
C ALA A 89 -17.90 15.18 9.88
N ALA A 90 -17.11 15.60 8.90
CA ALA A 90 -16.86 17.00 8.57
C ALA A 90 -17.02 17.33 7.07
N PRO A 91 -18.18 17.04 6.45
CA PRO A 91 -18.38 17.16 5.00
C PRO A 91 -18.29 18.61 4.51
N SER A 92 -18.59 19.58 5.38
CA SER A 92 -18.52 21.02 5.08
C SER A 92 -17.10 21.51 4.78
N LEU A 93 -16.07 20.76 5.17
CA LEU A 93 -14.70 21.10 4.82
C LEU A 93 -14.37 20.78 3.36
N GLY A 94 -15.11 19.86 2.71
CA GLY A 94 -15.00 19.50 1.29
C GLY A 94 -13.59 19.11 0.82
N LYS A 95 -12.65 18.93 1.75
CA LYS A 95 -11.23 18.74 1.48
C LYS A 95 -10.90 17.27 1.71
N PRO A 96 -10.25 16.61 0.73
CA PRO A 96 -9.71 15.27 0.94
C PRO A 96 -8.79 15.24 2.16
N SER A 97 -9.05 14.27 3.03
CA SER A 97 -8.22 14.01 4.21
C SER A 97 -7.05 13.08 3.89
N MET A 98 -7.22 12.22 2.87
CA MET A 98 -6.21 11.26 2.42
C MET A 98 -6.47 10.81 0.99
N VAL A 99 -5.47 10.15 0.41
CA VAL A 99 -5.56 9.41 -0.85
C VAL A 99 -5.55 7.91 -0.53
N LEU A 100 -6.47 7.15 -1.11
CA LEU A 100 -6.59 5.70 -1.00
C LEU A 100 -6.30 5.07 -2.36
N ARG A 101 -5.50 4.01 -2.38
CA ARG A 101 -5.33 3.10 -3.51
C ARG A 101 -6.11 1.82 -3.21
N LEU A 102 -6.96 1.41 -4.12
CA LEU A 102 -7.68 0.14 -4.05
C LEU A 102 -7.14 -0.84 -5.11
N GLU A 103 -7.16 -2.12 -4.75
CA GLU A 103 -6.80 -3.24 -5.62
C GLU A 103 -7.91 -4.30 -5.52
N ASP A 104 -8.62 -4.55 -6.62
CA ASP A 104 -9.77 -5.48 -6.69
C ASP A 104 -9.45 -6.70 -7.58
N ASP A 105 -9.06 -7.82 -6.96
CA ASP A 105 -8.66 -9.05 -7.67
C ASP A 105 -9.37 -10.32 -7.19
N GLY A 106 -10.50 -10.17 -6.50
CA GLY A 106 -11.12 -11.29 -5.77
C GLY A 106 -11.46 -10.96 -4.32
N GLY A 107 -10.77 -9.98 -3.77
CA GLY A 107 -11.08 -9.26 -2.54
C GLY A 107 -10.58 -7.83 -2.68
N ILE A 108 -10.88 -6.97 -1.70
CA ILE A 108 -10.45 -5.57 -1.77
C ILE A 108 -9.20 -5.38 -0.91
N GLY A 109 -8.07 -5.11 -1.58
CA GLY A 109 -6.89 -4.53 -0.95
C GLY A 109 -7.03 -3.02 -0.89
N GLY A 110 -6.68 -2.42 0.25
CA GLY A 110 -6.64 -0.97 0.40
C GLY A 110 -5.31 -0.52 0.95
N SER A 111 -4.74 0.53 0.38
CA SER A 111 -3.59 1.24 0.95
C SER A 111 -3.87 2.73 1.00
N ARG A 112 -3.64 3.40 2.13
CA ARG A 112 -3.74 4.85 2.22
C ARG A 112 -2.36 5.49 2.17
N TYR A 113 -2.28 6.65 1.52
CA TYR A 113 -1.10 7.49 1.59
C TYR A 113 -1.14 8.31 2.88
N ASN A 114 -0.07 8.29 3.66
CA ASN A 114 0.03 9.05 4.90
C ASN A 114 0.98 10.25 4.77
N SER A 115 1.08 11.05 5.84
CA SER A 115 1.97 12.22 5.90
C SER A 115 3.46 11.87 5.99
N ASN A 116 3.81 10.59 6.11
CA ASN A 116 5.19 10.11 6.14
C ASN A 116 5.64 9.65 4.74
N GLY A 117 4.94 10.08 3.69
CA GLY A 117 5.34 9.81 2.32
C GLY A 117 5.12 8.37 1.85
N ASP A 118 4.48 7.53 2.66
CA ASP A 118 4.39 6.08 2.46
C ASP A 118 2.94 5.59 2.34
N TRP A 119 2.78 4.47 1.65
CA TRP A 119 1.51 3.74 1.56
C TRP A 119 1.40 2.73 2.69
N HIS A 120 0.31 2.82 3.45
CA HIS A 120 0.01 1.86 4.51
C HIS A 120 -1.22 1.05 4.14
N VAL A 121 -1.11 -0.27 4.26
CA VAL A 121 -2.27 -1.16 4.14
C VAL A 121 -3.33 -0.75 5.17
N VAL A 122 -4.58 -0.68 4.74
CA VAL A 122 -5.72 -0.31 5.57
C VAL A 122 -6.84 -1.31 5.42
N ASN A 123 -7.67 -1.34 6.46
CA ASN A 123 -8.99 -1.94 6.38
C ASN A 123 -9.96 -0.98 5.67
N VAL A 124 -10.40 -1.38 4.48
CA VAL A 124 -11.36 -0.68 3.63
C VAL A 124 -12.75 -0.64 4.27
N TRP A 125 -13.17 -1.63 5.05
CA TRP A 125 -14.44 -1.54 5.80
C TRP A 125 -14.44 -0.36 6.75
N THR A 126 -13.39 -0.21 7.56
CA THR A 126 -13.23 0.92 8.47
C THR A 126 -13.16 2.23 7.69
N THR A 127 -12.41 2.26 6.59
CA THR A 127 -12.28 3.44 5.74
C THR A 127 -13.63 3.88 5.17
N LEU A 128 -14.45 2.96 4.64
CA LEU A 128 -15.77 3.27 4.11
C LEU A 128 -16.78 3.69 5.18
N ARG A 129 -16.58 3.32 6.45
CA ARG A 129 -17.42 3.80 7.55
C ARG A 129 -17.20 5.30 7.80
N GLU A 130 -15.96 5.75 7.71
CA GLU A 130 -15.52 7.08 8.09
C GLU A 130 -15.46 8.06 6.92
N TYR A 131 -15.25 7.55 5.70
CA TYR A 131 -15.01 8.35 4.51
C TYR A 131 -15.96 8.00 3.37
N GLU A 132 -16.27 9.03 2.58
CA GLU A 132 -16.80 8.88 1.24
C GLU A 132 -15.62 8.81 0.26
N LEU A 133 -15.66 7.88 -0.70
CA LEU A 133 -14.61 7.71 -1.69
C LEU A 133 -15.03 8.34 -3.01
N VAL A 134 -14.18 9.21 -3.54
CA VAL A 134 -14.35 9.82 -4.87
C VAL A 134 -13.19 9.37 -5.73
N ALA A 135 -13.47 8.67 -6.83
CA ALA A 135 -12.45 8.25 -7.78
C ALA A 135 -11.71 9.49 -8.34
N ILE A 136 -10.40 9.40 -8.45
CA ILE A 136 -9.54 10.48 -8.93
C ILE A 136 -8.58 9.96 -10.01
N ASP A 137 -8.21 10.85 -10.93
CA ASP A 137 -7.17 10.59 -11.91
C ASP A 137 -5.76 10.75 -11.30
N ASP A 138 -4.75 10.33 -12.05
CA ASP A 138 -3.34 10.40 -11.62
C ASP A 138 -2.89 11.84 -11.37
N ALA A 139 -3.34 12.81 -12.17
CA ALA A 139 -2.99 14.21 -11.98
C ALA A 139 -3.55 14.78 -10.65
N THR A 140 -4.76 14.38 -10.27
CA THR A 140 -5.38 14.77 -8.99
C THR A 140 -4.76 14.01 -7.83
N ARG A 141 -4.42 12.73 -8.01
CA ARG A 141 -3.63 11.96 -7.05
C ARG A 141 -2.33 12.67 -6.70
N GLU A 142 -1.52 13.05 -7.70
CA GLU A 142 -0.22 13.71 -7.48
C GLU A 142 -0.38 15.02 -6.73
N ARG A 143 -1.35 15.86 -7.12
CA ARG A 143 -1.63 17.13 -6.43
C ARG A 143 -2.04 16.92 -4.96
N LEU A 144 -2.84 15.89 -4.68
CA LEU A 144 -3.25 15.57 -3.32
C LEU A 144 -2.11 14.99 -2.48
N ILE A 145 -1.28 14.13 -3.06
CA ILE A 145 -0.07 13.60 -2.42
C ILE A 145 0.87 14.76 -2.06
N GLU A 146 1.14 15.66 -3.00
CA GLU A 146 1.97 16.84 -2.76
C GLU A 146 1.38 17.73 -1.66
N HIS A 147 0.06 17.92 -1.65
CA HIS A 147 -0.60 18.65 -0.57
C HIS A 147 -0.49 17.95 0.79
N ILE A 148 -0.61 16.63 0.85
CA ILE A 148 -0.45 15.83 2.08
C ILE A 148 1.00 15.90 2.58
N ASP A 149 1.98 15.75 1.68
CA ASP A 149 3.40 15.90 1.97
C ASP A 149 3.68 17.30 2.57
N ASN A 150 3.12 18.34 1.94
CA ASN A 150 3.30 19.73 2.37
C ASN A 150 2.61 20.07 3.70
N ARG A 151 1.49 19.40 4.06
CA ARG A 151 0.88 19.56 5.40
C ARG A 151 1.81 19.08 6.51
N GLY A 152 2.65 18.08 6.22
CA GLY A 152 3.62 17.52 7.15
C GLY A 152 4.98 18.20 7.11
N ALA A 153 5.22 19.10 6.15
CA ALA A 153 6.48 19.81 5.99
C ALA A 153 6.67 20.79 7.15
N PHE A 154 7.54 20.43 8.09
CA PHE A 154 8.05 21.38 9.06
C PHE A 154 8.78 22.50 8.32
N SER A 155 8.70 23.74 8.83
CA SER A 155 9.48 24.86 8.30
C SER A 155 10.96 24.49 8.36
N ARG A 156 11.51 24.08 7.21
CA ARG A 156 12.93 23.79 7.03
C ARG A 156 13.69 25.12 7.11
N PRO A 157 14.61 25.29 8.06
CA PRO A 157 15.52 26.43 8.00
C PRO A 157 16.34 26.41 6.69
N ASP A 158 16.57 27.57 6.09
CA ASP A 158 17.32 27.68 4.83
C ASP A 158 18.79 27.22 4.96
N ASP A 159 19.31 27.15 6.20
CA ASP A 159 20.70 26.85 6.55
C ASP A 159 20.89 25.49 7.27
N VAL A 160 19.94 24.56 7.15
CA VAL A 160 20.05 23.25 7.81
C VAL A 160 21.27 22.46 7.31
N LYS A 161 22.09 22.04 8.28
CA LYS A 161 23.07 20.96 8.07
C LYS A 161 22.41 19.61 8.29
N TYR A 162 22.50 18.75 7.28
CA TYR A 162 21.96 17.40 7.34
C TYR A 162 22.98 16.41 7.87
N ARG A 163 22.49 15.42 8.63
CA ARG A 163 23.15 14.12 8.80
C ARG A 163 22.52 13.13 7.85
N TYR A 164 23.32 12.35 7.15
CA TYR A 164 22.84 11.37 6.17
C TYR A 164 23.00 9.96 6.72
N TRP A 165 22.04 9.10 6.39
CA TRP A 165 22.01 7.73 6.88
C TRP A 165 21.70 6.77 5.73
N ALA A 166 22.47 5.70 5.62
CA ALA A 166 22.20 4.56 4.77
C ALA A 166 21.45 3.49 5.58
N ILE A 167 20.36 2.93 5.02
CA ILE A 167 19.58 1.87 5.66
C ILE A 167 19.94 0.52 5.05
N VAL A 168 20.58 -0.33 5.83
CA VAL A 168 21.10 -1.64 5.42
C VAL A 168 20.35 -2.76 6.13
N TRP A 169 20.26 -3.93 5.49
CA TRP A 169 19.51 -5.08 6.02
C TRP A 169 20.22 -5.77 7.20
N ASN A 170 21.53 -5.55 7.36
CA ASN A 170 22.31 -5.99 8.51
C ASN A 170 23.60 -5.15 8.66
N GLU A 171 24.13 -5.07 9.88
CA GLU A 171 25.41 -4.42 10.18
C GLU A 171 26.59 -5.06 9.41
N ALA A 172 26.42 -6.30 8.92
CA ALA A 172 27.42 -7.03 8.15
C ALA A 172 27.52 -6.60 6.67
N THR A 173 26.71 -5.63 6.24
CA THR A 173 26.81 -5.10 4.88
C THR A 173 28.11 -4.30 4.73
N GLU A 174 29.11 -4.87 4.06
CA GLU A 174 30.43 -4.23 3.85
C GLU A 174 30.35 -3.00 2.95
N ASP A 175 29.38 -2.94 2.02
CA ASP A 175 29.18 -1.82 1.10
C ASP A 175 27.87 -1.06 1.38
N VAL A 176 28.00 0.14 1.99
CA VAL A 176 26.88 1.05 2.23
C VAL A 176 26.15 1.49 0.97
N LEU A 177 26.75 1.33 -0.23
CA LEU A 177 26.04 1.58 -1.47
C LEU A 177 24.98 0.51 -1.76
N GLU A 178 25.01 -0.66 -1.14
CA GLU A 178 23.95 -1.67 -1.20
C GLU A 178 22.75 -1.35 -0.30
N ALA A 179 22.75 -0.20 0.36
CA ALA A 179 21.64 0.25 1.18
C ALA A 179 20.30 0.28 0.42
N SER A 180 19.26 -0.16 1.12
CA SER A 180 17.87 -0.21 0.62
C SER A 180 17.17 1.15 0.66
N ALA A 181 17.68 2.10 1.46
CA ALA A 181 17.18 3.44 1.53
C ALA A 181 18.27 4.44 1.93
N LEU A 182 18.04 5.70 1.55
CA LEU A 182 18.82 6.86 1.96
C LEU A 182 17.91 7.79 2.77
N LEU A 183 18.37 8.18 3.96
CA LEU A 183 17.71 9.14 4.83
C LEU A 183 18.59 10.37 5.05
N ARG A 184 17.97 11.49 5.39
CA ARG A 184 18.63 12.66 5.95
C ARG A 184 17.87 13.13 7.19
N SER A 185 18.57 13.61 8.20
CA SER A 185 17.96 14.12 9.43
C SER A 185 18.59 15.44 9.88
N TRP A 186 17.81 16.22 10.62
CA TRP A 186 18.24 17.48 11.19
C TRP A 186 17.55 17.76 12.53
N GLY A 187 18.17 18.61 13.34
CA GLY A 187 17.61 19.05 14.60
C GLY A 187 16.54 20.14 14.40
N GLY A 188 15.43 20.01 15.09
CA GLY A 188 14.40 21.03 15.22
C GLY A 188 14.59 21.90 16.46
N LYS A 189 13.67 22.86 16.63
CA LYS A 189 13.54 23.61 17.88
C LYS A 189 13.13 22.63 18.99
N ASP A 190 13.59 22.86 20.21
CA ASP A 190 13.26 22.07 21.40
C ASP A 190 13.79 20.62 21.42
N GLY A 191 14.87 20.36 20.67
CA GLY A 191 15.53 19.04 20.65
C GLY A 191 14.77 17.97 19.85
N THR A 192 13.73 18.37 19.11
CA THR A 192 13.07 17.50 18.15
C THR A 192 14.05 17.08 17.05
N THR A 193 13.91 15.87 16.50
CA THR A 193 14.66 15.43 15.32
C THR A 193 13.67 15.24 14.19
N PHE A 194 13.97 15.85 13.06
CA PHE A 194 13.24 15.67 11.82
C PHE A 194 14.05 14.78 10.89
N GLU A 195 13.35 14.02 10.06
CA GLU A 195 13.98 13.13 9.10
C GLU A 195 13.15 13.05 7.82
N GLU A 196 13.86 12.81 6.72
CA GLU A 196 13.31 12.58 5.40
C GLU A 196 13.98 11.37 4.76
N ARG A 197 13.20 10.63 3.97
CA ARG A 197 13.65 9.55 3.11
C ARG A 197 13.69 10.01 1.66
N LEU A 198 14.71 9.59 0.93
CA LEU A 198 14.73 9.70 -0.53
C LEU A 198 13.74 8.69 -1.12
N HIS A 199 12.77 9.18 -1.88
CA HIS A 199 11.89 8.39 -2.73
C HIS A 199 12.46 8.37 -4.16
N PRO A 200 13.12 7.26 -4.57
CA PRO A 200 13.90 7.22 -5.80
C PRO A 200 13.04 7.28 -7.06
N ASP A 201 11.78 6.83 -6.98
CA ASP A 201 10.78 6.84 -8.05
C ASP A 201 10.40 8.25 -8.52
N VAL A 202 10.40 9.21 -7.60
CA VAL A 202 10.09 10.62 -7.88
C VAL A 202 11.29 11.53 -7.68
N ASN A 203 12.45 10.98 -7.30
CA ASN A 203 13.65 11.71 -6.90
C ASN A 203 13.33 12.89 -5.96
N ARG A 204 12.50 12.63 -4.94
CA ARG A 204 12.09 13.63 -3.94
C ARG A 204 12.38 13.12 -2.54
N TRP A 205 12.73 14.06 -1.66
CA TRP A 205 12.80 13.81 -0.23
C TRP A 205 11.40 13.96 0.36
N ARG A 206 10.95 12.99 1.16
CA ARG A 206 9.69 13.07 1.90
C ARG A 206 9.92 12.75 3.36
N ARG A 207 9.06 13.28 4.23
CA ARG A 207 9.12 13.01 5.67
C ARG A 207 9.17 11.50 5.91
N SER A 208 9.97 11.07 6.88
CA SER A 208 10.00 9.67 7.31
C SER A 208 9.92 9.55 8.84
N ILE A 209 9.75 8.33 9.33
CA ILE A 209 9.94 7.95 10.74
C ILE A 209 10.83 6.71 10.86
N MET A 210 11.53 6.35 9.79
CA MET A 210 12.35 5.14 9.70
C MET A 210 13.53 5.14 10.69
N LEU A 211 14.22 6.26 10.95
CA LEU A 211 15.28 6.27 11.98
C LEU A 211 14.67 6.09 13.37
N TYR A 212 13.51 6.68 13.63
CA TYR A 212 12.76 6.43 14.85
C TYR A 212 12.42 4.94 14.99
N GLU A 213 11.85 4.33 13.95
CA GLU A 213 11.47 2.91 13.98
C GLU A 213 12.67 1.97 14.19
N ILE A 214 13.80 2.24 13.55
CA ILE A 214 15.06 1.49 13.76
C ILE A 214 15.56 1.66 15.20
N ARG A 215 15.66 2.91 15.68
CA ARG A 215 16.17 3.22 17.03
C ARG A 215 15.37 2.56 18.15
N PHE A 216 14.06 2.41 17.98
CA PHE A 216 13.17 1.80 18.97
C PHE A 216 12.90 0.30 18.71
N GLY A 217 13.60 -0.31 17.75
CA GLY A 217 13.52 -1.75 17.48
C GLY A 217 12.21 -2.19 16.82
N HIS A 218 11.48 -1.28 16.17
CA HIS A 218 10.31 -1.62 15.36
C HIS A 218 10.70 -2.15 13.97
N ARG A 219 11.94 -1.93 13.55
CA ARG A 219 12.55 -2.48 12.34
C ARG A 219 13.87 -3.18 12.71
N SER A 220 14.20 -4.23 11.97
CA SER A 220 15.45 -4.98 12.10
C SER A 220 16.56 -4.45 11.18
N ASP A 221 16.29 -3.38 10.42
CA ASP A 221 17.30 -2.72 9.59
C ASP A 221 18.27 -1.92 10.47
N ASP A 222 19.48 -1.69 9.96
CA ASP A 222 20.48 -0.85 10.60
C ASP A 222 20.61 0.49 9.87
N ALA A 223 20.82 1.56 10.64
CA ALA A 223 21.05 2.90 10.13
C ALA A 223 22.53 3.30 10.31
N VAL A 224 23.26 3.35 9.20
CA VAL A 224 24.68 3.72 9.19
C VAL A 224 24.81 5.19 8.80
N GLU A 225 25.40 6.01 9.68
CA GLU A 225 25.69 7.41 9.36
C GLU A 225 26.75 7.47 8.24
N ILE A 226 26.47 8.27 7.21
CA ILE A 226 27.34 8.41 6.03
C ILE A 226 27.66 9.89 5.77
N THR A 227 28.74 10.12 5.02
CA THR A 227 29.09 11.47 4.58
C THR A 227 28.14 11.94 3.47
N GLU A 228 28.04 13.27 3.28
CA GLU A 228 27.24 13.85 2.20
C GLU A 228 27.69 13.37 0.81
N GLU A 229 29.00 13.17 0.60
CA GLU A 229 29.51 12.66 -0.66
C GLU A 229 29.07 11.20 -0.92
N VAL A 230 29.04 10.35 0.11
CA VAL A 230 28.50 8.99 0.00
C VAL A 230 27.00 9.04 -0.24
N ALA A 231 26.28 9.95 0.43
CA ALA A 231 24.84 10.14 0.25
C ALA A 231 24.50 10.54 -1.19
N ARG A 232 25.29 11.42 -1.82
CA ARG A 232 25.13 11.80 -3.23
C ARG A 232 25.29 10.59 -4.16
N ARG A 233 26.33 9.78 -3.95
CA ARG A 233 26.56 8.55 -4.73
C ARG A 233 25.43 7.53 -4.54
N LEU A 234 24.96 7.35 -3.31
CA LEU A 234 23.84 6.46 -3.00
C LEU A 234 22.53 6.98 -3.63
N GLN A 235 22.27 8.29 -3.60
CA GLN A 235 21.13 8.89 -4.28
C GLN A 235 21.15 8.62 -5.79
N GLU A 236 22.30 8.82 -6.46
CA GLU A 236 22.46 8.52 -7.88
C GLU A 236 22.19 7.05 -8.18
N LYS A 237 22.71 6.13 -7.35
CA LYS A 237 22.46 4.69 -7.49
C LYS A 237 20.98 4.35 -7.31
N LEU A 238 20.35 4.81 -6.23
CA LEU A 238 18.95 4.51 -5.90
C LEU A 238 17.99 5.05 -6.98
N VAL A 239 18.20 6.28 -7.42
CA VAL A 239 17.40 6.87 -8.52
C VAL A 239 17.66 6.14 -9.84
N GLY A 240 18.92 5.78 -10.12
CA GLY A 240 19.30 5.04 -11.32
C GLY A 240 18.71 3.62 -11.39
N GLN A 241 18.55 2.94 -10.24
CA GLN A 241 17.92 1.61 -10.17
C GLN A 241 16.43 1.62 -10.54
N VAL A 242 15.75 2.76 -10.45
CA VAL A 242 14.34 2.90 -10.86
C VAL A 242 14.20 3.16 -12.37
N GLY A 243 15.32 3.32 -13.09
CA GLY A 243 15.36 3.59 -14.52
C GLY A 243 14.98 2.38 -15.40
N PHE A 244 13.73 2.38 -15.88
CA PHE A 244 13.24 1.85 -17.16
C PHE A 244 13.56 0.38 -17.53
N GLU A 245 12.69 -0.55 -17.12
CA GLU A 245 12.27 -1.60 -18.05
C GLU A 245 11.17 -0.99 -18.95
N PRO A 246 11.39 -0.82 -20.27
CA PRO A 246 10.30 -0.45 -21.16
C PRO A 246 9.29 -1.60 -21.17
N THR A 247 8.08 -1.35 -20.73
CA THR A 247 6.94 -2.23 -20.95
C THR A 247 6.70 -2.33 -22.46
N THR A 248 7.22 -3.40 -23.08
CA THR A 248 6.89 -3.83 -24.44
C THR A 248 5.58 -4.57 -24.48
#